data_AF-A0A8T5IVQ9-F1
#
_entry.id   AF-A0A8T5IVQ9-F1
#
_cell.length_a   1.000
_cell.length_b   1.000
_cell.length_c   1.000
_cell.angle_alpha   90.00
_cell.angle_beta   90.00
_cell.angle_gamma   90.00
#
_symmetry.space_group_name_H-M   'P 1'
#
loop_
_entity.id
_entity.type
_entity.pdbx_description
1 polymer ?
#
loop_
_entity_poly.entity_id
_entity_poly.type
_entity_poly.pdbx_seq_one_letter_code
_entity_poly.pdbx_strand_id
1 'polypeptide(L)' 'DFKARINKIKFKAGQHFVLDQSAAKIINKSKIKTYIVNNNLNNLDKLLNDKKFVGTVIN' A
#
# COMPACT_ATOMS: atom_id res chain seq x y z
N ASP A 1 6.86 -6.75 -8.87
CA ASP A 1 7.87 -6.33 -7.87
C ASP A 1 7.37 -6.34 -6.42
N PHE A 2 6.24 -5.71 -6.12
CA PHE A 2 5.70 -5.57 -4.74
C PHE A 2 5.46 -6.90 -4.00
N LYS A 3 4.77 -7.86 -4.63
CA LYS A 3 4.51 -9.19 -4.05
C LYS A 3 5.80 -9.94 -3.68
N ALA A 4 6.83 -9.84 -4.51
CA ALA A 4 8.11 -10.50 -4.26
C ALA A 4 8.82 -9.89 -3.03
N ARG A 5 8.67 -8.57 -2.81
CA ARG A 5 9.18 -7.90 -1.60
C ARG A 5 8.40 -8.31 -0.35
N ILE A 6 7.07 -8.34 -0.44
CA ILE A 6 6.20 -8.77 0.67
C ILE A 6 6.47 -10.22 1.10
N ASN A 7 6.69 -11.13 0.14
CA ASN A 7 6.97 -12.53 0.44
C ASN A 7 8.35 -12.76 1.10
N LYS A 8 9.31 -11.85 0.89
CA LYS A 8 10.63 -11.91 1.52
C LYS A 8 10.60 -11.46 2.99
N ILE A 9 9.57 -10.75 3.41
CA ILE A 9 9.43 -10.26 4.78
C ILE A 9 8.76 -11.35 5.62
N LYS A 10 9.51 -11.92 6.57
CA LYS A 10 8.97 -12.88 7.54
C LYS A 10 8.08 -12.12 8.53
N PHE A 11 6.83 -12.57 8.65
CA PHE A 11 5.89 -12.02 9.62
C PHE A 11 6.43 -12.18 11.06
N LYS A 12 6.36 -11.09 11.84
CA LYS A 12 6.64 -11.08 13.28
C LYS A 12 5.53 -10.31 13.99
N ALA A 13 5.00 -10.88 15.07
CA ALA A 13 4.04 -10.18 15.93
C ALA A 13 4.69 -8.90 16.52
N GLY A 14 3.97 -7.79 16.54
CA GLY A 14 4.47 -6.49 17.02
C GLY A 14 5.30 -5.68 16.00
N GLN A 15 5.47 -6.16 14.77
CA GLN A 15 6.13 -5.38 13.72
C GLN A 15 5.25 -4.19 13.32
N HIS A 16 5.80 -2.96 13.40
CA HIS A 16 5.15 -1.79 12.81
C HIS A 16 5.27 -1.87 11.28
N PHE A 17 4.24 -2.43 10.66
CA PHE A 17 4.20 -2.66 9.22
C PHE A 17 3.09 -1.83 8.60
N VAL A 18 3.44 -0.94 7.67
CA VAL A 18 2.51 0.02 7.06
C VAL A 18 1.38 -0.68 6.29
N LEU A 19 1.59 -1.90 5.80
CA LEU A 19 0.58 -2.70 5.11
C LEU A 19 0.69 -4.17 5.52
N ASP A 20 -0.28 -4.68 6.29
CA ASP A 20 -0.33 -6.08 6.70
C ASP A 20 -0.09 -7.06 5.53
N GLN A 21 0.68 -8.14 5.79
CA GLN A 21 1.04 -9.11 4.76
C GLN A 21 -0.19 -9.84 4.17
N SER A 22 -1.23 -10.05 4.98
CA SER A 22 -2.49 -10.65 4.53
C SER A 22 -3.26 -9.67 3.64
N ALA A 23 -3.34 -8.41 4.03
CA ALA A 23 -3.92 -7.34 3.21
C ALA A 23 -3.20 -7.21 1.85
N ALA A 24 -1.87 -7.23 1.85
CA ALA A 24 -1.06 -7.20 0.62
C ALA A 24 -1.34 -8.39 -0.31
N LYS A 25 -1.54 -9.61 0.25
CA LYS A 25 -1.93 -10.79 -0.53
C LYS A 25 -3.32 -10.64 -1.14
N ILE A 26 -4.28 -10.07 -0.40
CA ILE A 26 -5.64 -9.83 -0.87
C ILE A 26 -5.63 -8.82 -2.02
N ILE A 27 -4.99 -7.66 -1.84
CA ILE A 27 -4.85 -6.61 -2.87
C ILE A 27 -4.26 -7.18 -4.17
N ASN A 28 -3.18 -7.97 -4.04
CA ASN A 28 -2.55 -8.58 -5.21
C ASN A 28 -3.44 -9.65 -5.88
N LYS A 29 -4.27 -10.37 -5.13
CA LYS A 29 -5.20 -11.35 -5.70
C LYS A 29 -6.36 -10.66 -6.43
N SER A 30 -6.89 -9.59 -5.85
CA SER A 30 -8.02 -8.84 -6.39
C SER A 30 -7.66 -7.88 -7.52
N LYS A 31 -6.36 -7.59 -7.71
CA LYS A 31 -5.85 -6.61 -8.69
C LYS A 31 -6.47 -5.22 -8.51
N ILE A 32 -6.79 -4.88 -7.26
CA ILE A 32 -7.36 -3.58 -6.92
C ILE A 32 -6.23 -2.58 -6.80
N LYS A 33 -6.28 -1.52 -7.62
CA LYS A 33 -5.37 -0.38 -7.53
C LYS A 33 -5.48 0.23 -6.13
N THR A 34 -4.40 0.14 -5.36
CA THR A 34 -4.38 0.53 -3.94
C THR A 34 -3.33 1.61 -3.71
N TYR A 35 -3.68 2.61 -2.90
CA TYR A 35 -2.80 3.71 -2.55
C TYR A 35 -2.51 3.69 -1.05
N ILE A 36 -1.23 3.78 -0.68
CA ILE A 36 -0.85 3.97 0.72
C ILE A 36 -0.79 5.47 0.99
N VAL A 37 -1.75 5.97 1.76
CA VAL A 37 -1.79 7.37 2.21
C VAL A 37 -1.16 7.49 3.61
N ASN A 38 -0.42 8.57 3.85
CA ASN A 38 0.11 8.91 5.17
C ASN A 38 -0.82 9.93 5.86
N ASN A 39 -0.44 10.39 7.07
CA ASN A 39 -1.21 11.40 7.80
C ASN A 39 -1.40 12.74 7.04
N ASN A 40 -0.66 12.97 5.95
CA ASN A 40 -0.82 14.18 5.15
C ASN A 40 -2.01 14.03 4.19
N LEU A 41 -3.16 14.55 4.62
CA LEU A 41 -4.40 14.53 3.84
C LEU A 41 -4.31 15.32 2.52
N ASN A 42 -3.30 16.18 2.33
CA ASN A 42 -3.12 16.89 1.05
C ASN A 42 -2.84 15.90 -0.10
N ASN A 43 -2.21 14.76 0.17
CA ASN A 43 -1.99 13.74 -0.85
C ASN A 43 -3.27 12.95 -1.15
N LEU A 44 -4.14 12.76 -0.15
CA LEU A 44 -5.46 12.18 -0.36
C LEU A 44 -6.32 13.12 -1.22
N ASP A 45 -6.33 14.41 -0.91
CA ASP A 45 -7.06 15.42 -1.69
C ASP A 45 -6.56 15.49 -3.14
N LYS A 46 -5.24 15.48 -3.35
CA LYS A 46 -4.66 15.40 -4.71
C LYS A 46 -5.10 14.13 -5.44
N LEU A 47 -5.10 12.99 -4.76
CA LEU A 47 -5.51 11.70 -5.33
C LEU A 47 -6.98 11.72 -5.77
N LEU A 48 -7.87 12.29 -4.96
CA LEU A 48 -9.31 12.38 -5.25
C LEU A 48 -9.64 13.38 -6.36
N ASN A 49 -8.78 14.39 -6.57
CA ASN A 49 -8.94 15.41 -7.60
C ASN A 49 -8.13 15.12 -8.88
N ASP A 50 -7.74 13.87 -9.14
CA ASP A 50 -6.93 13.45 -10.30
C ASP A 50 -5.61 14.21 -10.48
N LYS A 51 -5.07 14.78 -9.39
CA LYS A 51 -3.76 15.42 -9.37
C LYS A 51 -2.68 14.38 -9.09
N LYS A 52 -1.42 14.72 -9.44
CA LYS A 52 -0.27 13.84 -9.23
C LYS A 52 -0.14 13.43 -7.76
N PHE A 53 -0.45 12.15 -7.48
CA PHE A 53 -0.21 11.53 -6.18
C PHE A 53 1.29 11.24 -6.01
N VAL A 54 1.86 11.69 -4.89
CA VAL A 54 3.25 11.42 -4.52
C VAL A 54 3.23 10.48 -3.31
N GLY A 55 3.43 9.18 -3.59
CA GLY A 55 3.37 8.13 -2.57
C GLY A 55 3.52 6.74 -3.19
N THR A 56 3.10 5.71 -2.45
CA THR A 56 3.17 4.32 -2.92
C THR A 56 1.85 3.89 -3.55
N VAL A 57 1.93 3.43 -4.80
CA VAL A 57 0.82 2.82 -5.54
C VAL A 57 1.11 1.34 -5.72
N ILE A 58 0.14 0.49 -5.40
CA ILE A 58 0.19 -0.96 -5.58
C ILE A 58 -0.83 -1.34 -6.66
N ASN A 59 -0.34 -2.05 -7.68
CA ASN A 59 -1.12 -2.60 -8.79
C ASN A 59 -1.08 -4.12 -8.77
#